data_AF-A0AAD4HAK6-F1
#
_entry.id   AF-A0AAD4HAK6-F1
#
_cell.length_a   1.000
_cell.length_b   1.000
_cell.length_c   1.000
_cell.angle_alpha   90.00
_cell.angle_beta   90.00
_cell.angle_gamma   90.00
#
_symmetry.space_group_name_H-M   'P 1'
#
loop_
_entity.id
_entity.type
_entity.pdbx_description
1 polymer ?
#
loop_
_entity_poly.entity_id
_entity_poly.type
_entity_poly.pdbx_seq_one_letter_code
_entity_poly.pdbx_strand_id
1 'polypeptide(L)'
;MYNMFMDPRAAQNSRRRRAGGIDRQDFFPTFSNSLFFDPFAVQSQESGHGPEESDEDDNHHPLYSSLQKQRQLQQQQQQQERQRQQEIERQRYLQHQQQQEREHEARVQMAAEKERRQQHQQEQQELALKRAHHEATMRKHHEALRQQQFVRQQQQQKHQQSQQHQHHLQHHQQQQQQKVSPKTPHQQPNQMKDHQSQQHPQAQAQAQRHLPGTGRKARRQRRRQRQAAAAAASTSNQGQNQATSHSEGDDDDLNDEAVMNTLTNAFGGVYTSPQKEAERAARKKLETMKAPPTPAKDGDDNDEEEEDAEEGDADLWEQAAEALNESHGTKQQHQQQQQQHHRQRQLRQQRQPQETEESGQDEEMEQEPEQQEEEKEEVVEDETMEDTQEEEEEEEPQPDPELVHKSQTELQEIRASLDDLAQELQQIVSGAIANKKNILMTEENLTKAMLKIDSVESGGDTSIRKQRKELIGRAEQILEKVDEFKRRAKISVQRR
;
A
#
# COMPACT_ATOMS: atom_id res chain seq x y z
N MET A 1 -56.11 5.92 19.80
CA MET A 1 -55.94 6.03 18.34
C MET A 1 -54.47 5.80 18.04
N TYR A 2 -54.26 4.87 17.12
CA TYR A 2 -53.02 4.31 16.58
C TYR A 2 -51.90 5.31 16.24
N ASN A 3 -50.64 4.96 16.55
CA ASN A 3 -49.73 4.39 15.54
C ASN A 3 -48.43 3.88 16.20
N MET A 4 -48.39 2.56 16.44
CA MET A 4 -47.16 1.79 16.54
C MET A 4 -46.64 1.54 15.11
N PHE A 5 -45.60 2.24 14.70
CA PHE A 5 -44.76 1.79 13.58
C PHE A 5 -43.48 1.21 14.19
N MET A 6 -43.50 -0.11 14.34
CA MET A 6 -42.33 -0.91 14.68
C MET A 6 -41.41 -0.98 13.45
N ASP A 7 -40.14 -0.67 13.68
CA ASP A 7 -39.07 -0.74 12.71
C ASP A 7 -38.72 -2.22 12.39
N PRO A 8 -38.85 -2.70 11.14
CA PRO A 8 -38.71 -4.12 10.80
C PRO A 8 -37.28 -4.65 10.82
N ARG A 9 -36.27 -3.84 11.18
CA ARG A 9 -34.85 -4.28 11.23
C ARG A 9 -34.35 -4.74 12.60
N ALA A 10 -35.12 -4.56 13.67
CA ALA A 10 -34.68 -4.96 15.02
C ALA A 10 -34.91 -6.45 15.38
N ALA A 11 -35.54 -7.25 14.51
CA ALA A 11 -36.02 -8.59 14.88
C ALA A 11 -35.11 -9.78 14.48
N GLN A 12 -33.95 -9.57 13.85
CA GLN A 12 -33.14 -10.69 13.33
C GLN A 12 -31.90 -11.12 14.16
N ASN A 13 -31.52 -10.41 15.22
CA ASN A 13 -30.28 -10.73 15.97
C ASN A 13 -30.44 -11.59 17.24
N SER A 14 -31.63 -12.09 17.55
CA SER A 14 -31.89 -12.76 18.84
C SER A 14 -31.82 -14.30 18.83
N ARG A 15 -31.48 -14.95 17.71
CA ARG A 15 -31.53 -16.44 17.59
C ARG A 15 -30.19 -17.19 17.58
N ARG A 16 -29.05 -16.52 17.82
CA ARG A 16 -27.72 -17.19 17.77
C ARG A 16 -27.00 -17.38 19.11
N ARG A 17 -27.71 -17.32 20.25
CA ARG A 17 -27.09 -17.57 21.57
C ARG A 17 -27.82 -18.61 22.42
N ARG A 18 -28.25 -19.75 21.87
CA ARG A 18 -28.54 -20.97 22.67
C ARG A 18 -28.50 -22.22 21.79
N ALA A 19 -27.34 -22.88 21.71
CA ALA A 19 -27.21 -24.33 21.54
C ALA A 19 -25.73 -24.68 21.34
N GLY A 20 -25.24 -25.68 22.07
CA GLY A 20 -24.11 -26.50 21.60
C GLY A 20 -22.81 -26.43 22.39
N GLY A 21 -22.86 -26.43 23.72
CA GLY A 21 -21.81 -27.11 24.49
C GLY A 21 -22.08 -28.62 24.40
N ILE A 22 -21.47 -29.29 23.43
CA ILE A 22 -21.34 -30.75 23.40
C ILE A 22 -19.89 -31.04 23.07
N ASP A 23 -19.21 -31.61 24.06
CA ASP A 23 -17.92 -32.28 23.94
C ASP A 23 -17.91 -33.20 22.71
N ARG A 24 -17.07 -32.86 21.72
CA ARG A 24 -16.62 -33.81 20.69
C ARG A 24 -15.19 -34.22 21.04
N GLN A 25 -15.07 -35.02 22.10
CA GLN A 25 -14.09 -36.09 22.09
C GLN A 25 -14.62 -37.18 21.12
N ASP A 26 -13.71 -37.81 20.40
CA ASP A 26 -13.93 -39.04 19.63
C ASP A 26 -14.76 -38.95 18.33
N PHE A 27 -14.14 -38.42 17.28
CA PHE A 27 -14.50 -38.84 15.92
C PHE A 27 -13.26 -39.00 15.05
N PHE A 28 -12.38 -39.92 15.46
CA PHE A 28 -11.49 -40.57 14.50
C PHE A 28 -12.37 -41.51 13.66
N PRO A 29 -12.49 -41.30 12.33
CA PRO A 29 -12.99 -42.36 11.48
C PRO A 29 -11.96 -43.48 11.54
N THR A 30 -12.31 -44.58 12.21
CA THR A 30 -11.61 -45.84 12.05
C THR A 30 -11.71 -46.21 10.58
N PHE A 31 -10.61 -46.03 9.84
CA PHE A 31 -10.42 -46.65 8.54
C PHE A 31 -10.40 -48.17 8.76
N SER A 32 -11.58 -48.77 8.76
CA SER A 32 -11.76 -50.19 8.57
C SER A 32 -11.27 -50.53 7.17
N ASN A 33 -9.98 -50.87 7.10
CA ASN A 33 -9.34 -51.57 5.99
C ASN A 33 -9.99 -52.95 5.80
N SER A 34 -11.13 -52.99 5.14
CA SER A 34 -11.79 -54.24 4.70
C SER A 34 -12.01 -54.25 3.19
N LEU A 35 -11.01 -53.81 2.43
CA LEU A 35 -10.97 -53.87 0.97
C LEU A 35 -9.58 -54.32 0.46
N PHE A 36 -8.90 -55.15 1.24
CA PHE A 36 -7.84 -56.02 0.70
C PHE A 36 -8.54 -57.17 -0.02
N PHE A 37 -8.92 -56.91 -1.27
CA PHE A 37 -9.32 -57.93 -2.22
C PHE A 37 -8.05 -58.72 -2.54
N ASP A 38 -7.92 -59.91 -1.97
CA ASP A 38 -6.84 -60.85 -2.26
C ASP A 38 -7.21 -61.66 -3.51
N PRO A 39 -6.63 -61.37 -4.70
CA PRO A 39 -6.99 -62.05 -5.94
C PRO A 39 -6.43 -63.48 -6.03
N PHE A 40 -5.74 -64.00 -5.00
CA PHE A 40 -5.13 -65.33 -5.01
C PHE A 40 -5.85 -66.39 -4.17
N ALA A 41 -6.98 -66.08 -3.53
CA ALA A 41 -7.72 -67.02 -2.70
C ALA A 41 -8.59 -68.05 -3.48
N VAL A 42 -8.36 -68.27 -4.78
CA VAL A 42 -9.03 -69.32 -5.57
C VAL A 42 -8.03 -70.40 -5.97
N GLN A 43 -7.56 -71.15 -4.98
CA GLN A 43 -6.90 -72.43 -5.23
C GLN A 43 -7.18 -73.38 -4.06
N SER A 44 -8.26 -74.14 -4.18
CA SER A 44 -8.37 -75.54 -3.73
C SER A 44 -9.75 -76.07 -4.11
N GLN A 45 -9.80 -76.93 -5.11
CA GLN A 45 -10.01 -78.38 -4.96
C GLN A 45 -11.50 -78.72 -4.84
N GLU A 46 -12.09 -79.15 -5.95
CA GLU A 46 -12.81 -80.42 -5.95
C GLU A 46 -12.84 -81.01 -7.36
N SER A 47 -11.93 -81.97 -7.55
CA SER A 47 -11.95 -82.96 -8.61
C SER A 47 -13.08 -83.94 -8.35
N GLY A 48 -14.03 -84.04 -9.28
CA GLY A 48 -15.03 -85.09 -9.31
C GLY A 48 -15.30 -85.53 -10.74
N HIS A 49 -14.87 -86.75 -11.06
CA HIS A 49 -15.35 -87.57 -12.18
C HIS A 49 -16.90 -87.55 -12.22
N GLY A 50 -17.60 -87.63 -13.34
CA GLY A 50 -17.26 -88.29 -14.60
C GLY A 50 -18.43 -88.12 -15.59
N PRO A 51 -18.52 -89.00 -16.60
CA PRO A 51 -19.02 -88.69 -17.94
C PRO A 51 -20.51 -88.96 -18.10
N GLU A 52 -21.16 -88.29 -19.03
CA GLU A 52 -22.16 -88.92 -19.90
C GLU A 52 -22.44 -88.03 -21.11
N GLU A 53 -22.09 -88.58 -22.27
CA GLU A 53 -22.52 -88.14 -23.58
C GLU A 53 -24.05 -88.03 -23.56
N SER A 54 -24.56 -86.80 -23.63
CA SER A 54 -25.97 -86.53 -23.92
C SER A 54 -26.00 -85.67 -25.16
N ASP A 55 -25.91 -86.35 -26.31
CA ASP A 55 -26.36 -85.88 -27.61
C ASP A 55 -27.89 -85.73 -27.56
N GLU A 56 -28.41 -84.74 -26.84
CA GLU A 56 -29.83 -84.38 -26.90
C GLU A 56 -29.99 -82.86 -27.00
N ASP A 57 -30.41 -82.48 -28.21
CA ASP A 57 -31.20 -81.31 -28.56
C ASP A 57 -30.55 -79.92 -28.41
N ASP A 58 -29.97 -79.51 -29.54
CA ASP A 58 -29.82 -78.13 -30.04
C ASP A 58 -31.18 -77.40 -30.17
N ASN A 59 -31.99 -77.39 -29.11
CA ASN A 59 -33.15 -76.51 -29.01
C ASN A 59 -32.68 -75.19 -28.40
N HIS A 60 -31.92 -74.42 -29.17
CA HIS A 60 -31.53 -73.05 -28.88
C HIS A 60 -32.76 -72.21 -28.57
N HIS A 61 -33.08 -72.05 -27.28
CA HIS A 61 -34.16 -71.16 -26.84
C HIS A 61 -33.80 -69.70 -27.20
N PRO A 62 -34.48 -69.07 -28.18
CA PRO A 62 -34.14 -67.72 -28.65
C PRO A 62 -34.32 -66.64 -27.58
N LEU A 63 -35.06 -66.95 -26.51
CA LEU A 63 -35.29 -66.06 -25.37
C LEU A 63 -34.05 -65.87 -24.47
N TYR A 64 -33.14 -66.85 -24.40
CA TYR A 64 -31.96 -66.72 -23.55
C TYR A 64 -30.88 -65.83 -24.20
N SER A 65 -30.72 -65.96 -25.52
CA SER A 65 -29.81 -65.13 -26.32
C SER A 65 -30.21 -63.65 -26.31
N SER A 66 -31.52 -63.35 -26.40
CA SER A 66 -32.00 -61.96 -26.34
C SER A 66 -31.78 -61.31 -24.97
N LEU A 67 -31.99 -62.06 -23.87
CA LEU A 67 -31.74 -61.58 -22.52
C LEU A 67 -30.25 -61.33 -22.26
N GLN A 68 -29.38 -62.22 -22.76
CA GLN A 68 -27.93 -62.05 -22.67
C GLN A 68 -27.46 -60.81 -23.44
N LYS A 69 -27.96 -60.60 -24.67
CA LYS A 69 -27.68 -59.40 -25.47
C LYS A 69 -28.16 -58.12 -24.78
N GLN A 70 -29.35 -58.16 -24.16
CA GLN A 70 -29.86 -57.03 -23.38
C GLN A 70 -28.97 -56.69 -22.19
N ARG A 71 -28.48 -57.71 -21.45
CA ARG A 71 -27.55 -57.51 -20.33
C ARG A 71 -26.22 -56.93 -20.79
N GLN A 72 -25.69 -57.39 -21.94
CA GLN A 72 -24.45 -56.88 -22.50
C GLN A 72 -24.58 -55.41 -22.94
N LEU A 73 -25.70 -55.05 -23.59
CA LEU A 73 -25.99 -53.66 -23.96
C LEU A 73 -26.11 -52.76 -22.72
N GLN A 74 -26.77 -53.24 -21.66
CA GLN A 74 -26.89 -52.49 -20.41
C GLN A 74 -25.53 -52.26 -19.74
N GLN A 75 -24.65 -53.27 -19.75
CA GLN A 75 -23.28 -53.12 -19.24
C GLN A 75 -22.47 -52.11 -20.07
N GLN A 76 -22.60 -52.14 -21.39
CA GLN A 76 -21.94 -51.17 -22.28
C GLN A 76 -22.44 -49.74 -22.00
N GLN A 77 -23.74 -49.54 -21.84
CA GLN A 77 -24.33 -48.25 -21.50
C GLN A 77 -23.82 -47.73 -20.15
N GLN A 78 -23.74 -48.60 -19.14
CA GLN A 78 -23.21 -48.23 -17.83
C GLN A 78 -21.71 -47.85 -17.89
N GLN A 79 -20.92 -48.50 -18.75
CA GLN A 79 -19.52 -48.14 -18.97
C GLN A 79 -19.40 -46.75 -19.62
N GLN A 80 -20.21 -46.45 -20.65
CA GLN A 80 -20.25 -45.14 -21.27
C GLN A 80 -20.68 -44.04 -20.29
N GLU A 81 -21.66 -44.31 -19.44
CA GLU A 81 -22.11 -43.35 -18.44
C GLU A 81 -21.01 -43.03 -17.41
N ARG A 82 -20.25 -44.04 -16.97
CA ARG A 82 -19.08 -43.82 -16.10
C ARG A 82 -18.00 -42.95 -16.77
N GLN A 83 -17.71 -43.18 -18.05
CA GLN A 83 -16.75 -42.35 -18.78
C GLN A 83 -17.24 -40.90 -18.87
N ARG A 84 -18.52 -40.69 -19.19
CA ARG A 84 -19.13 -39.35 -19.23
C ARG A 84 -19.08 -38.65 -17.87
N GLN A 85 -19.32 -39.37 -16.77
CA GLN A 85 -19.20 -38.82 -15.42
C GLN A 85 -17.76 -38.41 -15.10
N GLN A 86 -16.78 -39.25 -15.42
CA GLN A 86 -15.36 -38.91 -15.26
C GLN A 86 -14.96 -37.67 -16.07
N GLU A 87 -15.48 -37.54 -17.29
CA GLU A 87 -15.23 -36.37 -18.12
C GLU A 87 -15.83 -35.09 -17.52
N ILE A 88 -17.07 -35.14 -17.03
CA ILE A 88 -17.72 -34.01 -16.35
C ILE A 88 -16.94 -33.62 -15.09
N GLU A 89 -16.46 -34.58 -14.30
CA GLU A 89 -15.63 -34.31 -13.12
C GLU A 89 -14.30 -33.65 -13.50
N ARG A 90 -13.64 -34.13 -14.57
CA ARG A 90 -12.42 -33.51 -15.10
C ARG A 90 -12.67 -32.07 -15.56
N GLN A 91 -13.78 -31.81 -16.27
CA GLN A 91 -14.16 -30.46 -16.69
C GLN A 91 -14.43 -29.53 -15.48
N ARG A 92 -15.13 -30.03 -14.45
CA ARG A 92 -15.37 -29.27 -13.21
C ARG A 92 -14.08 -28.94 -12.47
N TYR A 93 -13.14 -29.88 -12.41
CA TYR A 93 -11.83 -29.66 -11.81
C TYR A 93 -11.05 -28.55 -12.52
N LEU A 94 -10.98 -28.60 -13.85
CA LEU A 94 -10.32 -27.57 -14.66
C LEU A 94 -10.99 -26.20 -14.49
N GLN A 95 -12.32 -26.15 -14.47
CA GLN A 95 -13.06 -24.91 -14.23
C GLN A 95 -12.77 -24.32 -12.85
N HIS A 96 -12.69 -25.17 -11.81
CA HIS A 96 -12.35 -24.74 -10.46
C HIS A 96 -10.91 -24.21 -10.37
N GLN A 97 -9.96 -24.86 -11.03
CA GLN A 97 -8.57 -24.39 -11.09
C GLN A 97 -8.47 -23.01 -11.76
N GLN A 98 -9.15 -22.82 -12.90
CA GLN A 98 -9.18 -21.53 -13.58
C GLN A 98 -9.86 -20.44 -12.73
N GLN A 99 -10.82 -20.80 -11.88
CA GLN A 99 -11.41 -19.85 -10.93
C GLN A 99 -10.39 -19.45 -9.85
N GLN A 100 -9.64 -20.40 -9.29
CA GLN A 100 -8.60 -20.10 -8.30
C GLN A 100 -7.50 -19.20 -8.87
N GLU A 101 -7.09 -19.43 -10.12
CA GLU A 101 -6.11 -18.58 -10.81
C GLU A 101 -6.62 -17.14 -10.98
N ARG A 102 -7.89 -16.96 -11.40
CA ARG A 102 -8.51 -15.64 -11.50
C ARG A 102 -8.63 -14.93 -10.15
N GLU A 103 -8.98 -15.66 -9.10
CA GLU A 103 -9.04 -15.11 -7.74
C GLU A 103 -7.65 -14.70 -7.23
N HIS A 104 -6.63 -15.51 -7.51
CA HIS A 104 -5.25 -15.18 -7.17
C HIS A 104 -4.77 -13.94 -7.94
N GLU A 105 -5.01 -13.87 -9.25
CA GLU A 105 -4.67 -12.72 -10.07
C GLU A 105 -5.36 -11.44 -9.57
N ALA A 106 -6.65 -11.51 -9.22
CA ALA A 106 -7.37 -10.39 -8.64
C ALA A 106 -6.77 -9.91 -7.30
N ARG A 107 -6.29 -10.83 -6.46
CA ARG A 107 -5.59 -10.47 -5.21
C ARG A 107 -4.26 -9.77 -5.47
N VAL A 108 -3.50 -10.25 -6.45
CA VAL A 108 -2.24 -9.61 -6.86
C VAL A 108 -2.49 -8.20 -7.42
N GLN A 109 -3.50 -8.03 -8.26
CA GLN A 109 -3.87 -6.71 -8.81
C GLN A 109 -4.30 -5.74 -7.70
N MET A 110 -5.13 -6.18 -6.75
CA MET A 110 -5.55 -5.37 -5.61
C MET A 110 -4.36 -4.97 -4.72
N ALA A 111 -3.42 -5.89 -4.47
CA ALA A 111 -2.21 -5.59 -3.72
C ALA A 111 -1.33 -4.55 -4.42
N ALA A 112 -1.13 -4.70 -5.74
CA ALA A 112 -0.40 -3.74 -6.56
C ALA A 112 -1.07 -2.35 -6.59
N GLU A 113 -2.40 -2.29 -6.66
CA GLU A 113 -3.14 -1.02 -6.59
C GLU A 113 -2.98 -0.34 -5.22
N LYS A 114 -3.06 -1.11 -4.13
CA LYS A 114 -2.85 -0.61 -2.77
C LYS A 114 -1.44 -0.03 -2.59
N GLU A 115 -0.42 -0.68 -3.15
CA GLU A 115 0.94 -0.17 -3.14
C GLU A 115 1.05 1.15 -3.91
N ARG A 116 0.44 1.26 -5.10
CA ARG A 116 0.41 2.52 -5.87
C ARG A 116 -0.26 3.65 -5.10
N ARG A 117 -1.38 3.38 -4.40
CA ARG A 117 -2.04 4.39 -3.55
C ARG A 117 -1.13 4.84 -2.42
N GLN A 118 -0.43 3.91 -1.79
CA GLN A 118 0.53 4.23 -0.73
C GLN A 118 1.69 5.08 -1.23
N GLN A 119 2.25 4.74 -2.40
CA GLN A 119 3.31 5.55 -3.04
C GLN A 119 2.79 6.96 -3.36
N HIS A 120 1.58 7.08 -3.91
CA HIS A 120 0.98 8.37 -4.20
C HIS A 120 0.78 9.23 -2.94
N GLN A 121 0.33 8.63 -1.83
CA GLN A 121 0.21 9.32 -0.55
C GLN A 121 1.57 9.80 -0.02
N GLN A 122 2.63 8.99 -0.16
CA GLN A 122 3.99 9.40 0.23
C GLN A 122 4.49 10.57 -0.63
N GLU A 123 4.25 10.53 -1.94
CA GLU A 123 4.61 11.62 -2.86
C GLU A 123 3.88 12.93 -2.49
N GLN A 124 2.59 12.85 -2.14
CA GLN A 124 1.84 14.02 -1.67
C GLN A 124 2.41 14.59 -0.36
N GLN A 125 2.80 13.74 0.59
CA GLN A 125 3.43 14.18 1.84
C GLN A 125 4.79 14.84 1.57
N GLU A 126 5.61 14.29 0.68
CA GLU A 126 6.89 14.87 0.29
C GLU A 126 6.69 16.24 -0.40
N LEU A 127 5.72 16.35 -1.30
CA LEU A 127 5.38 17.61 -1.96
C LEU A 127 4.91 18.67 -0.95
N ALA A 128 4.12 18.27 0.05
CA ALA A 128 3.67 19.16 1.12
C ALA A 128 4.85 19.67 1.96
N LEU A 129 5.80 18.80 2.33
CA LEU A 129 7.02 19.19 3.04
C LEU A 129 7.89 20.15 2.22
N LYS A 130 8.07 19.88 0.91
CA LYS A 130 8.79 20.78 -0.01
C LYS A 130 8.13 22.16 -0.08
N ARG A 131 6.79 22.21 -0.16
CA ARG A 131 6.02 23.47 -0.14
C ARG A 131 6.21 24.22 1.19
N ALA A 132 6.10 23.53 2.32
CA ALA A 132 6.30 24.13 3.65
C ALA A 132 7.72 24.70 3.82
N HIS A 133 8.74 23.98 3.35
CA HIS A 133 10.13 24.46 3.39
C HIS A 133 10.33 25.71 2.51
N HIS A 134 9.77 25.71 1.30
CA HIS A 134 9.81 26.87 0.42
C HIS A 134 9.12 28.08 1.06
N GLU A 135 7.95 27.87 1.65
CA GLU A 135 7.22 28.93 2.36
C GLU A 135 8.01 29.48 3.55
N ALA A 136 8.61 28.61 4.38
CA ALA A 136 9.45 29.02 5.49
C ALA A 136 10.66 29.85 5.04
N THR A 137 11.27 29.47 3.90
CA THR A 137 12.37 30.22 3.29
C THR A 137 11.92 31.62 2.84
N MET A 138 10.75 31.70 2.20
CA MET A 138 10.16 32.98 1.80
C MET A 138 9.79 33.85 3.01
N ARG A 139 9.28 33.27 4.09
CA ARG A 139 8.99 33.98 5.35
C ARG A 139 10.26 34.57 5.96
N LYS A 140 11.35 33.81 6.05
CA LYS A 140 12.67 34.30 6.52
C LYS A 140 13.19 35.46 5.67
N HIS A 141 13.07 35.36 4.35
CA HIS A 141 13.47 36.44 3.45
C HIS A 141 12.64 37.73 3.66
N HIS A 142 11.31 37.60 3.81
CA HIS A 142 10.45 38.74 4.12
C HIS A 142 10.75 39.35 5.49
N GLU A 143 11.10 38.54 6.48
CA GLU A 143 11.51 39.01 7.79
C GLU A 143 12.84 39.78 7.73
N ALA A 144 13.83 39.27 7.00
CA ALA A 144 15.10 39.96 6.78
C ALA A 144 14.88 41.33 6.10
N LEU A 145 13.98 41.41 5.11
CA LEU A 145 13.59 42.68 4.48
C LEU A 145 12.94 43.65 5.49
N ARG A 146 12.05 43.16 6.37
CA ARG A 146 11.44 43.99 7.43
C ARG A 146 12.49 44.51 8.40
N GLN A 147 13.43 43.67 8.83
CA GLN A 147 14.53 44.08 9.71
C GLN A 147 15.43 45.13 9.03
N GLN A 148 15.75 44.96 7.74
CA GLN A 148 16.53 45.95 6.99
C GLN A 148 15.80 47.30 6.89
N GLN A 149 14.49 47.29 6.66
CA GLN A 149 13.68 48.51 6.64
C GLN A 149 13.67 49.21 8.01
N PHE A 150 13.57 48.43 9.10
CA PHE A 150 13.62 48.97 10.46
C PHE A 150 14.96 49.65 10.76
N VAL A 151 16.09 49.00 10.43
CA VAL A 151 17.43 49.57 10.61
C VAL A 151 17.58 50.87 9.79
N ARG A 152 17.08 50.90 8.56
CA ARG A 152 17.10 52.11 7.71
C ARG A 152 16.32 53.26 8.34
N GLN A 153 15.14 53.00 8.89
CA GLN A 153 14.35 54.03 9.59
C GLN A 153 15.07 54.56 10.82
N GLN A 154 15.68 53.67 11.62
CA GLN A 154 16.46 54.07 12.80
C GLN A 154 17.65 54.97 12.42
N GLN A 155 18.36 54.66 11.33
CA GLN A 155 19.45 55.50 10.84
C GLN A 155 18.97 56.88 10.39
N GLN A 156 17.82 56.95 9.71
CA GLN A 156 17.21 58.23 9.31
C GLN A 156 16.83 59.09 10.52
N GLN A 157 16.27 58.49 11.57
CA GLN A 157 15.96 59.19 12.81
C GLN A 157 17.22 59.71 13.51
N LYS A 158 18.27 58.88 13.62
CA LYS A 158 19.57 59.31 14.18
C LYS A 158 20.18 60.47 13.38
N HIS A 159 20.09 60.41 12.05
CA HIS A 159 20.56 61.49 11.19
C HIS A 159 19.78 62.79 11.42
N GLN A 160 18.45 62.74 11.53
CA GLN A 160 17.62 63.90 11.85
C GLN A 160 17.97 64.51 13.22
N GLN A 161 18.15 63.69 14.26
CA GLN A 161 18.58 64.15 15.58
C GLN A 161 19.97 64.80 15.53
N SER A 162 20.91 64.22 14.78
CA SER A 162 22.24 64.79 14.58
C SER A 162 22.19 66.15 13.89
N GLN A 163 21.37 66.30 12.84
CA GLN A 163 21.16 67.59 12.18
C GLN A 163 20.56 68.63 13.14
N GLN A 164 19.55 68.26 13.93
CA GLN A 164 18.96 69.15 14.94
C GLN A 164 19.99 69.58 15.98
N HIS A 165 20.85 68.67 16.43
CA HIS A 165 21.93 68.98 17.35
C HIS A 165 22.96 69.95 16.75
N GLN A 166 23.38 69.73 15.50
CA GLN A 166 24.27 70.66 14.79
C GLN A 166 23.67 72.06 14.65
N HIS A 167 22.38 72.16 14.31
CA HIS A 167 21.66 73.44 14.28
C HIS A 167 21.64 74.12 15.66
N HIS A 168 21.43 73.36 16.74
CA HIS A 168 21.45 73.89 18.10
C HIS A 168 22.85 74.43 18.48
N LEU A 169 23.93 73.70 18.16
CA LEU A 169 25.30 74.15 18.39
C LEU A 169 25.62 75.43 17.60
N GLN A 170 25.21 75.50 16.33
CA GLN A 170 25.44 76.66 15.48
C GLN A 170 24.70 77.89 16.03
N HIS A 171 23.45 77.72 16.46
CA HIS A 171 22.66 78.79 17.06
C HIS A 171 23.26 79.27 18.40
N HIS A 172 23.74 78.34 19.23
CA HIS A 172 24.41 78.67 20.50
C HIS A 172 25.72 79.46 20.26
N GLN A 173 26.52 79.05 19.28
CA GLN A 173 27.74 79.78 18.90
C GLN A 173 27.44 81.20 18.40
N GLN A 174 26.38 81.39 17.62
CA GLN A 174 25.95 82.69 17.14
C GLN A 174 25.50 83.62 18.28
N GLN A 175 24.80 83.09 19.30
CA GLN A 175 24.44 83.86 20.50
C GLN A 175 25.67 84.31 21.31
N GLN A 176 26.72 83.49 21.38
CA GLN A 176 27.96 83.88 22.06
C GLN A 176 28.66 85.05 21.34
N GLN A 177 28.64 85.08 20.01
CA GLN A 177 29.20 86.19 19.22
C GLN A 177 28.43 87.51 19.40
N GLN A 178 27.12 87.46 19.66
CA GLN A 178 26.32 88.68 19.91
C GLN A 178 26.54 89.30 21.30
N LYS A 179 27.10 88.54 22.26
CA LYS A 179 27.36 89.04 23.63
C LYS A 179 28.65 89.86 23.77
N VAL A 180 29.47 89.98 22.73
CA VAL A 180 30.76 90.70 22.77
C VAL A 180 30.80 92.01 21.97
N SER A 181 29.66 92.53 21.50
CA SER A 181 29.64 93.84 20.84
C SER A 181 29.51 94.99 21.85
N PRO A 182 30.51 95.87 22.00
CA PRO A 182 30.40 97.06 22.83
C PRO A 182 29.40 98.05 22.22
N LYS A 183 28.53 98.60 23.09
CA LYS A 183 27.56 99.67 22.80
C LYS A 183 28.24 100.86 22.09
N THR A 184 27.84 101.13 20.85
CA THR A 184 27.90 102.47 20.25
C THR A 184 26.47 102.96 20.00
N PRO A 185 26.15 104.22 20.32
CA PRO A 185 24.85 104.78 20.00
C PRO A 185 24.84 105.38 18.59
N HIS A 186 23.64 105.55 18.07
CA HIS A 186 23.17 106.68 17.23
C HIS A 186 22.66 106.37 15.82
N GLN A 187 21.45 106.93 15.58
CA GLN A 187 20.81 107.41 14.35
C GLN A 187 20.13 106.43 13.35
N GLN A 188 18.80 106.61 13.29
CA GLN A 188 17.87 106.39 12.17
C GLN A 188 18.23 107.26 10.93
N PRO A 189 17.40 107.30 9.86
CA PRO A 189 16.85 106.23 9.01
C PRO A 189 17.15 106.53 7.51
N ASN A 190 17.06 105.55 6.59
CA ASN A 190 16.66 105.91 5.22
C ASN A 190 16.16 104.76 4.34
N GLN A 191 15.28 105.17 3.44
CA GLN A 191 14.47 104.41 2.50
C GLN A 191 15.22 103.99 1.23
N MET A 192 14.50 103.22 0.40
CA MET A 192 14.68 103.00 -1.04
C MET A 192 15.84 102.04 -1.38
N LYS A 193 15.82 101.22 -2.42
CA LYS A 193 14.89 100.81 -3.47
C LYS A 193 15.67 99.73 -4.23
N ASP A 194 14.94 98.85 -4.90
CA ASP A 194 15.27 98.36 -6.25
C ASP A 194 16.39 97.32 -6.50
N HIS A 195 15.94 96.25 -7.20
CA HIS A 195 16.64 95.47 -8.24
C HIS A 195 17.69 94.45 -7.73
N GLN A 196 17.91 93.27 -8.31
CA GLN A 196 17.36 92.50 -9.42
C GLN A 196 18.22 91.20 -9.47
N SER A 197 17.63 90.10 -9.94
CA SER A 197 18.29 88.96 -10.64
C SER A 197 18.23 87.59 -9.96
N GLN A 198 17.51 86.68 -10.65
CA GLN A 198 17.93 85.34 -11.10
C GLN A 198 18.36 84.33 -9.99
N GLN A 199 17.84 83.10 -9.86
CA GLN A 199 17.53 82.05 -10.84
C GLN A 199 16.53 81.00 -10.31
N HIS A 200 15.90 80.27 -11.26
CA HIS A 200 15.04 79.07 -11.14
C HIS A 200 15.61 77.94 -10.23
N PRO A 201 14.76 77.07 -9.63
CA PRO A 201 14.21 75.89 -10.32
C PRO A 201 12.69 75.73 -10.12
N GLN A 202 11.91 75.65 -11.19
CA GLN A 202 11.46 74.40 -11.82
C GLN A 202 10.42 73.66 -10.95
N ALA A 203 9.18 74.10 -11.12
CA ALA A 203 7.98 73.39 -10.72
C ALA A 203 7.90 72.05 -11.45
N GLN A 204 7.84 70.95 -10.70
CA GLN A 204 7.21 69.72 -11.17
C GLN A 204 5.86 69.59 -10.50
N ALA A 205 4.83 69.63 -11.34
CA ALA A 205 3.44 69.46 -11.03
C ALA A 205 3.19 68.11 -10.34
N GLN A 206 2.56 68.13 -9.17
CA GLN A 206 1.76 67.02 -8.67
C GLN A 206 0.36 67.55 -8.35
N ALA A 207 -0.46 67.55 -9.40
CA ALA A 207 -1.88 67.79 -9.32
C ALA A 207 -2.52 66.72 -8.42
N GLN A 208 -3.06 67.18 -7.30
CA GLN A 208 -4.06 66.46 -6.52
C GLN A 208 -5.29 66.25 -7.40
N ARG A 209 -5.50 65.02 -7.86
CA ARG A 209 -6.83 64.50 -8.23
C ARG A 209 -7.20 63.40 -7.25
N HIS A 210 -7.84 63.81 -6.16
CA HIS A 210 -8.66 62.93 -5.35
C HIS A 210 -9.85 62.46 -6.20
N LEU A 211 -9.81 61.21 -6.66
CA LEU A 211 -11.00 60.49 -7.10
C LEU A 211 -11.42 59.55 -5.96
N PRO A 212 -12.69 59.55 -5.54
CA PRO A 212 -13.15 58.68 -4.46
C PRO A 212 -13.03 57.22 -4.87
N GLY A 213 -12.41 56.44 -3.99
CA GLY A 213 -12.12 55.03 -4.19
C GLY A 213 -13.38 54.17 -4.17
N THR A 214 -13.89 53.82 -5.35
CA THR A 214 -14.84 52.71 -5.54
C THR A 214 -14.28 51.61 -6.46
N GLY A 215 -12.98 51.63 -6.77
CA GLY A 215 -12.39 50.73 -7.77
C GLY A 215 -11.64 49.50 -7.23
N ARG A 216 -11.25 49.44 -5.95
CA ARG A 216 -10.35 48.37 -5.46
C ARG A 216 -11.06 47.01 -5.31
N LYS A 217 -12.32 47.00 -4.86
CA LYS A 217 -13.11 45.75 -4.78
C LYS A 217 -13.48 45.23 -6.18
N ALA A 218 -13.93 46.12 -7.08
CA ALA A 218 -14.23 45.76 -8.48
C ALA A 218 -13.00 45.27 -9.27
N ARG A 219 -11.82 45.85 -9.04
CA ARG A 219 -10.57 45.41 -9.68
C ARG A 219 -10.10 44.05 -9.14
N ARG A 220 -10.30 43.76 -7.85
CA ARG A 220 -10.00 42.44 -7.27
C ARG A 220 -10.97 41.37 -7.78
N GLN A 221 -12.24 41.71 -7.98
CA GLN A 221 -13.25 40.81 -8.55
C GLN A 221 -13.01 40.53 -10.04
N ARG A 222 -12.67 41.54 -10.86
CA ARG A 222 -12.26 41.33 -12.26
C ARG A 222 -10.97 40.52 -12.40
N ARG A 223 -10.02 40.66 -11.45
CA ARG A 223 -8.80 39.84 -11.44
C ARG A 223 -9.11 38.38 -11.07
N ARG A 224 -10.02 38.13 -10.12
CA ARG A 224 -10.53 36.78 -9.81
C ARG A 224 -11.30 36.16 -10.97
N GLN A 225 -12.16 36.91 -11.66
CA GLN A 225 -12.89 36.43 -12.83
C GLN A 225 -11.97 36.12 -14.02
N ARG A 226 -10.90 36.92 -14.25
CA ARG A 226 -9.91 36.61 -15.29
C ARG A 226 -9.04 35.41 -14.96
N GLN A 227 -8.72 35.18 -13.68
CA GLN A 227 -7.99 33.99 -13.24
C GLN A 227 -8.86 32.73 -13.33
N ALA A 228 -10.16 32.82 -13.02
CA ALA A 228 -11.12 31.73 -13.19
C ALA A 228 -11.37 31.39 -14.68
N ALA A 229 -11.47 32.40 -15.55
CA ALA A 229 -11.62 32.19 -17.00
C ALA A 229 -10.35 31.62 -17.65
N ALA A 230 -9.16 32.01 -17.19
CA ALA A 230 -7.90 31.43 -17.68
C ALA A 230 -7.69 29.98 -17.22
N ALA A 231 -8.20 29.61 -16.04
CA ALA A 231 -8.20 28.23 -15.55
C ALA A 231 -9.21 27.35 -16.31
N ALA A 232 -10.35 27.90 -16.74
CA ALA A 232 -11.34 27.17 -17.54
C ALA A 232 -10.93 27.01 -19.02
N ALA A 233 -10.12 27.93 -19.56
CA ALA A 233 -9.63 27.84 -20.94
C ALA A 233 -8.43 26.90 -21.12
N SER A 234 -7.75 26.50 -20.04
CA SER A 234 -6.64 25.52 -20.09
C SER A 234 -7.11 24.06 -19.98
N THR A 235 -8.40 23.80 -19.81
CA THR A 235 -8.96 22.45 -19.65
C THR A 235 -9.70 21.92 -20.89
N SER A 236 -9.75 22.65 -22.00
CA SER A 236 -10.51 22.23 -23.20
C SER A 236 -9.67 21.80 -24.40
N ASN A 237 -8.38 21.48 -24.23
CA ASN A 237 -7.54 21.07 -25.35
C ASN A 237 -6.59 19.92 -25.00
N GLN A 238 -7.16 18.78 -24.64
CA GLN A 238 -6.50 17.48 -24.78
C GLN A 238 -7.57 16.40 -24.96
N GLY A 239 -7.87 16.10 -26.22
CA GLY A 239 -8.61 14.92 -26.60
C GLY A 239 -7.69 13.70 -26.70
N GLN A 240 -8.32 12.54 -26.47
CA GLN A 240 -7.96 11.22 -26.99
C GLN A 240 -6.73 10.53 -26.37
N ASN A 241 -6.97 9.72 -25.33
CA ASN A 241 -6.92 8.24 -25.42
C ASN A 241 -6.99 7.58 -24.02
N GLN A 242 -7.85 6.57 -23.92
CA GLN A 242 -7.85 5.44 -22.96
C GLN A 242 -8.02 5.80 -21.47
N ALA A 243 -9.22 5.75 -20.88
CA ALA A 243 -9.94 4.56 -20.40
C ALA A 243 -9.12 3.69 -19.41
N THR A 244 -9.24 3.96 -18.09
CA THR A 244 -9.70 3.01 -17.05
C THR A 244 -9.58 3.65 -15.65
N SER A 245 -10.45 3.20 -14.77
CA SER A 245 -11.09 3.95 -13.69
C SER A 245 -10.50 3.74 -12.29
N HIS A 246 -10.41 4.84 -11.55
CA HIS A 246 -10.37 4.91 -10.08
C HIS A 246 -11.65 4.38 -9.43
N SER A 247 -11.51 3.65 -8.32
CA SER A 247 -12.57 3.46 -7.31
C SER A 247 -11.97 3.21 -5.92
N GLU A 248 -11.98 4.24 -5.08
CA GLU A 248 -11.68 4.16 -3.65
C GLU A 248 -12.82 3.47 -2.89
N GLY A 249 -12.46 2.75 -1.82
CA GLY A 249 -13.35 2.03 -0.93
C GLY A 249 -12.62 1.74 0.37
N ASP A 250 -12.84 2.60 1.35
CA ASP A 250 -12.59 2.43 2.79
C ASP A 250 -13.61 1.43 3.36
N ASP A 251 -13.13 0.42 4.09
CA ASP A 251 -13.22 0.27 5.55
C ASP A 251 -14.54 -0.34 6.02
N ASP A 252 -14.47 -1.60 6.49
CA ASP A 252 -15.10 -2.07 7.72
C ASP A 252 -14.69 -3.54 8.01
N ASP A 253 -14.26 -3.76 9.26
CA ASP A 253 -14.30 -5.00 10.03
C ASP A 253 -13.31 -6.16 9.72
N LEU A 254 -12.39 -6.45 10.65
CA LEU A 254 -12.66 -7.38 11.77
C LEU A 254 -11.46 -7.56 12.71
N ASN A 255 -11.82 -7.60 13.99
CA ASN A 255 -11.01 -7.72 15.19
C ASN A 255 -10.66 -9.19 15.47
N ASP A 256 -9.47 -9.65 15.07
CA ASP A 256 -8.96 -11.02 15.31
C ASP A 256 -7.76 -11.07 16.30
N GLU A 257 -7.56 -10.04 17.11
CA GLU A 257 -6.36 -9.92 17.97
C GLU A 257 -6.54 -10.42 19.43
N ALA A 258 -7.55 -11.26 19.69
CA ALA A 258 -7.85 -11.74 21.05
C ALA A 258 -7.57 -13.24 21.32
N VAL A 259 -7.11 -14.03 20.35
CA VAL A 259 -7.01 -15.51 20.52
C VAL A 259 -5.56 -16.04 20.62
N MET A 260 -4.53 -15.24 20.36
CA MET A 260 -3.14 -15.75 20.32
C MET A 260 -2.28 -15.54 21.58
N ASN A 261 -2.81 -14.96 22.67
CA ASN A 261 -2.03 -14.65 23.88
C ASN A 261 -2.15 -15.67 25.04
N THR A 262 -2.75 -16.84 24.84
CA THR A 262 -2.92 -17.86 25.91
C THR A 262 -2.04 -19.10 25.77
N LEU A 263 -1.20 -19.22 24.73
CA LEU A 263 -0.37 -20.42 24.51
C LEU A 263 1.12 -20.27 24.84
N THR A 264 1.60 -19.08 25.21
CA THR A 264 3.04 -18.84 25.48
C THR A 264 3.46 -18.93 26.95
N ASN A 265 2.54 -19.16 27.89
CA ASN A 265 2.83 -19.17 29.33
C ASN A 265 2.97 -20.57 29.98
N ALA A 266 2.97 -21.66 29.21
CA ALA A 266 3.02 -23.02 29.78
C ALA A 266 4.38 -23.74 29.67
N PHE A 267 5.37 -23.20 28.96
CA PHE A 267 6.68 -23.86 28.77
C PHE A 267 7.83 -22.84 28.83
N GLY A 268 8.23 -22.48 30.06
CA GLY A 268 9.31 -21.53 30.29
C GLY A 268 9.99 -21.78 31.63
N GLY A 269 10.50 -23.00 31.82
CA GLY A 269 11.33 -23.37 32.96
C GLY A 269 12.53 -22.44 33.09
N VAL A 270 12.67 -21.89 34.29
CA VAL A 270 13.66 -20.90 34.71
C VAL A 270 15.06 -21.50 34.74
N TYR A 271 15.96 -21.02 33.88
CA TYR A 271 17.41 -21.07 34.10
C TYR A 271 17.94 -19.65 34.21
N THR A 272 17.78 -19.04 35.39
CA THR A 272 18.55 -17.85 35.75
C THR A 272 19.91 -18.29 36.29
N SER A 273 20.97 -18.05 35.51
CA SER A 273 22.35 -18.28 35.95
C SER A 273 22.68 -17.43 37.19
N PRO A 274 23.32 -18.00 38.23
CA PRO A 274 23.65 -17.32 39.49
C PRO A 274 24.58 -16.11 39.32
N GLN A 275 25.17 -15.92 38.14
CA GLN A 275 26.06 -14.80 37.84
C GLN A 275 25.32 -13.45 37.71
N LYS A 276 24.04 -13.45 37.33
CA LYS A 276 23.23 -12.21 37.20
C LYS A 276 22.67 -11.68 38.52
N GLU A 277 22.61 -12.52 39.56
CA GLU A 277 22.13 -12.11 40.88
C GLU A 277 23.21 -11.37 41.68
N ALA A 278 24.49 -11.75 41.50
CA ALA A 278 25.64 -11.05 42.07
C ALA A 278 25.81 -9.63 41.50
N GLU A 279 25.51 -9.41 40.22
CA GLU A 279 25.66 -8.11 39.57
C GLU A 279 24.56 -7.11 40.00
N ARG A 280 23.35 -7.60 40.28
CA ARG A 280 22.26 -6.78 40.85
C ARG A 280 22.52 -6.37 42.30
N ALA A 281 23.18 -7.23 43.09
CA ALA A 281 23.57 -6.89 44.47
C ALA A 281 24.68 -5.83 44.53
N ALA A 282 25.57 -5.78 43.54
CA ALA A 282 26.65 -4.79 43.48
C ALA A 282 26.15 -3.39 43.08
N ARG A 283 25.18 -3.27 42.16
CA ARG A 283 24.64 -1.97 41.73
C ARG A 283 23.86 -1.24 42.82
N LYS A 284 23.17 -1.97 43.70
CA LYS A 284 22.38 -1.36 44.80
C LYS A 284 23.25 -0.70 45.89
N LYS A 285 24.55 -1.02 45.97
CA LYS A 285 25.48 -0.40 46.92
C LYS A 285 26.14 0.89 46.40
N LEU A 286 26.11 1.17 45.09
CA LEU A 286 26.74 2.38 44.53
C LEU A 286 25.79 3.59 44.49
N GLU A 287 24.48 3.36 44.60
CA GLU A 287 23.45 4.40 44.42
C GLU A 287 23.11 5.17 45.71
N THR A 288 23.66 4.77 46.87
CA THR A 288 23.41 5.42 48.17
C THR A 288 24.46 6.46 48.59
N MET A 289 25.48 6.75 47.79
CA MET A 289 26.58 7.66 48.17
C MET A 289 26.70 8.94 47.35
N LYS A 290 25.69 9.35 46.58
CA LYS A 290 25.80 10.55 45.74
C LYS A 290 24.53 11.40 45.72
N ALA A 291 24.25 12.06 46.84
CA ALA A 291 23.31 13.19 46.91
C ALA A 291 24.02 14.41 47.52
N PRO A 292 24.16 15.54 46.78
CA PRO A 292 24.58 16.82 47.35
C PRO A 292 23.38 17.60 47.95
N PRO A 293 23.60 18.46 48.96
CA PRO A 293 22.54 19.23 49.61
C PRO A 293 22.09 20.43 48.76
N THR A 294 20.78 20.65 48.70
CA THR A 294 20.14 21.83 48.12
C THR A 294 20.14 23.01 49.10
N PRO A 295 20.33 24.26 48.65
CA PRO A 295 20.01 25.43 49.45
C PRO A 295 18.55 25.86 49.23
N ALA A 296 17.89 26.18 50.34
CA ALA A 296 16.58 26.81 50.39
C ALA A 296 16.57 28.17 49.67
N LYS A 297 15.45 28.48 49.01
CA LYS A 297 15.07 29.86 48.67
C LYS A 297 13.57 30.04 48.90
N ASP A 298 13.31 30.94 49.83
CA ASP A 298 12.04 31.49 50.21
C ASP A 298 11.43 32.36 49.09
N GLY A 299 10.09 32.42 49.13
CA GLY A 299 9.13 33.43 48.69
C GLY A 299 9.49 34.49 47.65
N ASP A 300 8.60 34.65 46.67
CA ASP A 300 7.90 35.93 46.53
C ASP A 300 6.56 35.74 45.81
N ASP A 301 5.51 36.26 46.43
CA ASP A 301 4.17 36.46 45.89
C ASP A 301 4.20 37.67 44.94
N ASN A 302 3.65 37.56 43.72
CA ASN A 302 2.81 38.62 43.16
C ASN A 302 2.21 38.31 41.77
N ASP A 303 1.03 38.90 41.60
CA ASP A 303 0.36 39.33 40.37
C ASP A 303 -0.53 38.32 39.63
N GLU A 304 -1.75 38.22 40.20
CA GLU A 304 -3.02 38.24 39.48
C GLU A 304 -3.04 39.32 38.38
N GLU A 305 -3.55 39.01 37.18
CA GLU A 305 -4.62 39.76 36.49
C GLU A 305 -4.84 39.31 35.02
N GLU A 306 -6.11 39.42 34.63
CA GLU A 306 -6.70 39.44 33.27
C GLU A 306 -6.91 38.11 32.51
N GLU A 307 -8.00 37.44 32.92
CA GLU A 307 -9.01 36.91 31.99
C GLU A 307 -9.71 38.08 31.28
N ASP A 308 -9.81 38.06 29.95
CA ASP A 308 -11.08 38.23 29.20
C ASP A 308 -10.86 38.52 27.70
N ALA A 309 -11.74 37.92 26.91
CA ALA A 309 -12.05 38.18 25.49
C ALA A 309 -11.14 37.55 24.43
N GLU A 310 -11.57 36.40 23.91
CA GLU A 310 -11.74 36.18 22.45
C GLU A 310 -12.49 34.85 22.19
N GLU A 311 -13.75 34.78 22.64
CA GLU A 311 -14.70 33.72 22.27
C GLU A 311 -15.68 34.33 21.25
N GLY A 312 -15.44 34.11 19.94
CA GLY A 312 -16.30 34.75 18.93
C GLY A 312 -16.16 34.36 17.45
N ASP A 313 -15.26 33.46 17.05
CA ASP A 313 -15.05 33.13 15.62
C ASP A 313 -14.95 31.63 15.29
N ALA A 314 -15.23 30.73 16.25
CA ALA A 314 -15.17 29.28 16.03
C ALA A 314 -16.36 28.73 15.22
N ASP A 315 -17.58 29.26 15.43
CA ASP A 315 -18.81 28.71 14.85
C ASP A 315 -18.92 28.93 13.32
N LEU A 316 -18.18 29.89 12.75
CA LEU A 316 -18.24 30.18 11.32
C LEU A 316 -17.40 29.22 10.46
N TRP A 317 -16.38 28.58 11.06
CA TRP A 317 -15.54 27.60 10.37
C TRP A 317 -16.16 26.20 10.39
N GLU A 318 -16.96 25.88 11.40
CA GLU A 318 -17.61 24.57 11.53
C GLU A 318 -18.74 24.40 10.49
N GLN A 319 -19.55 25.44 10.24
CA GLN A 319 -20.56 25.42 9.15
C GLN A 319 -19.94 25.37 7.73
N ALA A 320 -18.72 25.89 7.55
CA ALA A 320 -18.01 25.81 6.27
C ALA A 320 -17.43 24.40 6.01
N ALA A 321 -17.10 23.66 7.08
CA ALA A 321 -16.63 22.29 6.98
C ALA A 321 -17.78 21.30 6.67
N GLU A 322 -18.96 21.50 7.27
CA GLU A 322 -20.14 20.67 7.00
C GLU A 322 -20.61 20.79 5.53
N ALA A 323 -20.62 22.00 4.97
CA ALA A 323 -21.00 22.23 3.58
C ALA A 323 -20.04 21.59 2.54
N LEU A 324 -18.78 21.34 2.90
CA LEU A 324 -17.82 20.65 2.03
C LEU A 324 -17.96 19.11 2.09
N ASN A 325 -18.36 18.57 3.24
CA ASN A 325 -18.60 17.14 3.41
C ASN A 325 -19.90 16.67 2.71
N GLU A 326 -20.97 17.48 2.73
CA GLU A 326 -22.21 17.16 2.00
C GLU A 326 -22.00 17.10 0.46
N SER A 327 -21.05 17.88 -0.07
CA SER A 327 -20.71 17.86 -1.50
C SER A 327 -19.93 16.60 -1.93
N HIS A 328 -19.22 15.93 -1.02
CA HIS A 328 -18.46 14.72 -1.32
C HIS A 328 -19.34 13.46 -1.24
N GLY A 329 -20.28 13.40 -0.28
CA GLY A 329 -21.21 12.27 -0.15
C GLY A 329 -22.13 12.08 -1.36
N THR A 330 -22.61 13.17 -1.96
CA THR A 330 -23.51 13.10 -3.14
C THR A 330 -22.80 12.59 -4.40
N LYS A 331 -21.50 12.85 -4.56
CA LYS A 331 -20.71 12.32 -5.69
C LYS A 331 -20.46 10.83 -5.55
N GLN A 332 -20.18 10.35 -4.34
CA GLN A 332 -19.97 8.93 -4.08
C GLN A 332 -21.27 8.13 -4.30
N GLN A 333 -22.41 8.66 -3.84
CA GLN A 333 -23.72 8.03 -4.06
C GLN A 333 -24.08 7.98 -5.55
N HIS A 334 -23.79 9.04 -6.31
CA HIS A 334 -24.03 9.06 -7.76
C HIS A 334 -23.13 8.08 -8.52
N GLN A 335 -21.87 7.95 -8.13
CA GLN A 335 -20.95 6.96 -8.72
C GLN A 335 -21.40 5.52 -8.45
N GLN A 336 -21.88 5.23 -7.23
CA GLN A 336 -22.42 3.92 -6.88
C GLN A 336 -23.69 3.59 -7.68
N GLN A 337 -24.57 4.57 -7.93
CA GLN A 337 -25.75 4.41 -8.78
C GLN A 337 -25.38 4.10 -10.24
N GLN A 338 -24.32 4.73 -10.77
CA GLN A 338 -23.83 4.44 -12.14
C GLN A 338 -23.26 3.02 -12.26
N GLN A 339 -22.53 2.53 -11.24
CA GLN A 339 -22.01 1.16 -11.23
C GLN A 339 -23.15 0.12 -11.19
N GLN A 340 -24.21 0.36 -10.42
CA GLN A 340 -25.39 -0.52 -10.39
C GLN A 340 -26.12 -0.56 -11.74
N HIS A 341 -26.25 0.58 -12.42
CA HIS A 341 -26.81 0.64 -13.77
C HIS A 341 -25.97 -0.13 -14.79
N HIS A 342 -24.64 -0.04 -14.70
CA HIS A 342 -23.74 -0.77 -15.59
C HIS A 342 -23.87 -2.29 -15.38
N ARG A 343 -23.92 -2.75 -14.12
CA ARG A 343 -24.12 -4.17 -13.77
C ARG A 343 -25.46 -4.71 -14.28
N GLN A 344 -26.56 -3.95 -14.14
CA GLN A 344 -27.86 -4.34 -14.71
C GLN A 344 -27.81 -4.45 -16.24
N ARG A 345 -27.08 -3.56 -16.92
CA ARG A 345 -26.96 -3.56 -18.38
C ARG A 345 -26.17 -4.77 -18.91
N GLN A 346 -25.16 -5.24 -18.17
CA GLN A 346 -24.44 -6.47 -18.51
C GLN A 346 -25.30 -7.72 -18.33
N LEU A 347 -26.05 -7.81 -17.22
CA LEU A 347 -26.97 -8.93 -16.98
C LEU A 347 -28.09 -9.02 -18.03
N ARG A 348 -28.52 -7.89 -18.59
CA ARG A 348 -29.55 -7.85 -19.64
C ARG A 348 -29.02 -8.30 -21.01
N GLN A 349 -27.73 -8.11 -21.28
CA GLN A 349 -27.07 -8.62 -22.50
C GLN A 349 -26.87 -10.14 -22.45
N GLN A 350 -26.58 -10.70 -21.27
CA GLN A 350 -26.44 -12.15 -21.08
C GLN A 350 -27.78 -12.91 -21.10
N ARG A 351 -28.92 -12.20 -21.06
CA ARG A 351 -30.27 -12.78 -21.05
C ARG A 351 -31.02 -12.64 -22.37
N GLN A 352 -30.37 -12.25 -23.47
CA GLN A 352 -31.03 -12.36 -24.77
C GLN A 352 -31.21 -13.86 -25.08
N PRO A 353 -32.46 -14.37 -25.13
CA PRO A 353 -32.71 -15.71 -25.62
C PRO A 353 -32.38 -15.70 -27.12
N GLN A 354 -31.60 -16.67 -27.57
CA GLN A 354 -31.62 -17.04 -28.98
C GLN A 354 -33.02 -17.57 -29.26
N GLU A 355 -33.87 -16.72 -29.83
CA GLU A 355 -35.14 -17.15 -30.41
C GLU A 355 -34.77 -18.01 -31.62
N THR A 356 -34.87 -19.33 -31.44
CA THR A 356 -35.00 -20.29 -32.53
C THR A 356 -36.25 -19.95 -33.31
N GLU A 357 -36.09 -19.34 -34.48
CA GLU A 357 -37.13 -19.20 -35.48
C GLU A 357 -37.49 -20.59 -36.03
N GLU A 358 -38.50 -21.22 -35.42
CA GLU A 358 -39.32 -22.26 -36.05
C GLU A 358 -40.55 -21.60 -36.70
N SER A 359 -40.56 -21.51 -38.02
CA SER A 359 -41.73 -21.65 -38.89
C SER A 359 -41.22 -21.71 -40.33
N GLY A 360 -41.54 -22.64 -41.21
CA GLY A 360 -42.59 -23.64 -41.26
C GLY A 360 -43.01 -23.78 -42.74
N GLN A 361 -43.35 -25.01 -43.12
CA GLN A 361 -44.21 -25.40 -44.25
C GLN A 361 -43.60 -25.77 -45.63
N ASP A 362 -43.82 -27.07 -45.91
CA ASP A 362 -44.40 -27.67 -47.12
C ASP A 362 -43.50 -28.31 -48.20
N GLU A 363 -43.70 -29.63 -48.31
CA GLU A 363 -43.80 -30.50 -49.49
C GLU A 363 -43.07 -30.10 -50.78
N GLU A 364 -42.15 -30.95 -51.25
CA GLU A 364 -42.34 -31.80 -52.45
C GLU A 364 -41.05 -32.54 -52.88
N MET A 365 -41.27 -33.76 -53.37
CA MET A 365 -40.57 -34.51 -54.43
C MET A 365 -39.03 -34.60 -54.49
N GLU A 366 -38.59 -35.87 -54.50
CA GLU A 366 -37.65 -36.47 -55.47
C GLU A 366 -36.56 -35.57 -56.08
N GLN A 367 -35.29 -35.90 -55.79
CA GLN A 367 -34.35 -36.39 -56.81
C GLN A 367 -32.96 -36.63 -56.20
N GLU A 368 -32.46 -37.86 -56.36
CA GLU A 368 -31.02 -38.06 -56.58
C GLU A 368 -30.55 -37.11 -57.69
N PRO A 369 -29.38 -36.48 -57.52
CA PRO A 369 -28.25 -37.05 -58.23
C PRO A 369 -26.97 -37.14 -57.38
N GLU A 370 -26.35 -38.31 -57.46
CA GLU A 370 -24.99 -38.48 -57.94
C GLU A 370 -24.09 -37.23 -58.11
N GLN A 371 -22.86 -37.40 -57.62
CA GLN A 371 -21.57 -36.82 -58.08
C GLN A 371 -20.97 -35.65 -57.28
N GLN A 372 -19.85 -36.02 -56.63
CA GLN A 372 -18.54 -35.36 -56.70
C GLN A 372 -18.38 -33.97 -56.11
N GLU A 373 -17.61 -33.94 -55.01
CA GLU A 373 -16.50 -33.01 -54.67
C GLU A 373 -16.24 -33.27 -53.17
N GLU A 374 -15.40 -34.23 -52.78
CA GLU A 374 -13.93 -34.17 -52.81
C GLU A 374 -13.35 -32.80 -52.37
N GLU A 375 -13.95 -32.14 -51.37
CA GLU A 375 -13.19 -31.23 -50.52
C GLU A 375 -12.53 -32.01 -49.38
N LYS A 376 -11.35 -32.47 -49.77
CA LYS A 376 -10.18 -32.78 -48.96
C LYS A 376 -9.88 -31.57 -48.06
N GLU A 377 -10.61 -31.39 -46.95
CA GLU A 377 -10.08 -30.64 -45.82
C GLU A 377 -8.95 -31.48 -45.23
N GLU A 378 -7.77 -31.17 -45.76
CA GLU A 378 -6.46 -31.25 -45.17
C GLU A 378 -6.54 -30.85 -43.70
N VAL A 379 -6.94 -31.81 -42.86
CA VAL A 379 -6.39 -31.90 -41.52
C VAL A 379 -4.91 -32.05 -41.78
N VAL A 380 -4.21 -30.92 -41.69
CA VAL A 380 -2.81 -30.87 -41.30
C VAL A 380 -2.79 -31.57 -39.94
N GLU A 381 -2.78 -32.90 -40.00
CA GLU A 381 -2.04 -33.71 -39.07
C GLU A 381 -0.64 -33.10 -39.19
N ASP A 382 -0.39 -32.17 -38.28
CA ASP A 382 0.93 -31.92 -37.76
C ASP A 382 1.35 -33.27 -37.15
N GLU A 383 1.65 -34.24 -38.04
CA GLU A 383 2.86 -35.04 -38.00
C GLU A 383 4.00 -34.02 -37.81
N THR A 384 4.04 -33.46 -36.60
CA THR A 384 5.25 -33.35 -35.84
C THR A 384 5.88 -34.71 -36.04
N MET A 385 6.71 -34.78 -37.09
CA MET A 385 7.75 -35.77 -37.17
C MET A 385 8.31 -35.77 -35.77
N GLU A 386 8.02 -36.84 -35.05
CA GLU A 386 8.95 -37.46 -34.14
C GLU A 386 10.21 -37.64 -34.99
N ASP A 387 10.91 -36.51 -35.21
CA ASP A 387 12.32 -36.40 -35.34
C ASP A 387 12.77 -37.13 -34.09
N THR A 388 12.89 -38.44 -34.29
CA THR A 388 13.69 -39.35 -33.51
C THR A 388 15.08 -38.77 -33.69
N GLN A 389 15.31 -37.61 -33.06
CA GLN A 389 16.57 -37.27 -32.48
C GLN A 389 16.82 -38.49 -31.62
N GLU A 390 17.54 -39.43 -32.22
CA GLU A 390 18.50 -40.25 -31.51
C GLU A 390 18.97 -39.33 -30.39
N GLU A 391 18.42 -39.55 -29.20
CA GLU A 391 18.98 -39.09 -27.95
C GLU A 391 20.38 -39.69 -28.02
N GLU A 392 21.30 -38.97 -28.67
CA GLU A 392 22.67 -38.93 -28.26
C GLU A 392 22.52 -38.65 -26.77
N GLU A 393 22.58 -39.74 -25.99
CA GLU A 393 22.95 -39.72 -24.59
C GLU A 393 24.28 -38.96 -24.60
N GLU A 394 24.20 -37.63 -24.67
CA GLU A 394 25.28 -36.70 -24.40
C GLU A 394 25.63 -37.04 -22.97
N GLU A 395 26.57 -37.96 -22.86
CA GLU A 395 27.13 -38.53 -21.65
C GLU A 395 27.39 -37.34 -20.74
N GLU A 396 26.45 -37.07 -19.81
CA GLU A 396 26.46 -35.81 -19.06
C GLU A 396 27.86 -35.66 -18.48
N PRO A 397 28.63 -34.65 -18.91
CA PRO A 397 30.04 -34.60 -18.63
C PRO A 397 30.21 -34.66 -17.12
N GLN A 398 30.87 -35.72 -16.65
CA GLN A 398 31.00 -35.95 -15.23
C GLN A 398 31.53 -34.66 -14.58
N PRO A 399 30.84 -34.16 -13.54
CA PRO A 399 31.17 -32.86 -12.96
C PRO A 399 32.61 -32.89 -12.47
N ASP A 400 33.39 -31.88 -12.85
CA ASP A 400 34.78 -31.75 -12.46
C ASP A 400 34.88 -31.77 -10.91
N PRO A 401 35.53 -32.80 -10.32
CA PRO A 401 35.56 -32.97 -8.87
C PRO A 401 36.24 -31.79 -8.15
N GLU A 402 37.18 -31.10 -8.82
CA GLU A 402 37.86 -29.95 -8.25
C GLU A 402 36.92 -28.75 -8.09
N LEU A 403 36.06 -28.52 -9.08
CA LEU A 403 35.03 -27.47 -9.05
C LEU A 403 34.03 -27.73 -7.92
N VAL A 404 33.57 -28.98 -7.76
CA VAL A 404 32.59 -29.37 -6.73
C VAL A 404 33.14 -29.09 -5.32
N HIS A 405 34.38 -29.50 -5.05
CA HIS A 405 35.02 -29.26 -3.74
C HIS A 405 35.20 -27.78 -3.43
N LYS A 406 35.59 -26.97 -4.43
CA LYS A 406 35.72 -25.52 -4.29
C LYS A 406 34.37 -24.88 -3.96
N SER A 407 33.34 -25.16 -4.75
CA SER A 407 31.98 -24.65 -4.53
C SER A 407 31.41 -25.05 -3.18
N GLN A 408 31.65 -26.29 -2.75
CA GLN A 408 31.22 -26.77 -1.44
C GLN A 408 31.92 -26.02 -0.28
N THR A 409 33.22 -25.76 -0.42
CA THR A 409 34.01 -25.00 0.57
C THR A 409 33.51 -23.56 0.68
N GLU A 410 33.31 -22.89 -0.46
CA GLU A 410 32.79 -21.52 -0.52
C GLU A 410 31.39 -21.42 0.13
N LEU A 411 30.49 -22.38 -0.15
CA LEU A 411 29.17 -22.40 0.48
C LEU A 411 29.24 -22.65 1.98
N GLN A 412 30.22 -23.42 2.46
CA GLN A 412 30.43 -23.65 3.88
C GLN A 412 30.92 -22.39 4.60
N GLU A 413 31.82 -21.63 3.98
CA GLU A 413 32.26 -20.32 4.48
C GLU A 413 31.10 -19.30 4.52
N ILE A 414 30.29 -19.25 3.45
CA ILE A 414 29.12 -18.39 3.40
C ILE A 414 28.12 -18.78 4.50
N ARG A 415 27.90 -20.08 4.72
CA ARG A 415 27.03 -20.57 5.80
C ARG A 415 27.49 -20.06 7.17
N ALA A 416 28.78 -20.16 7.47
CA ALA A 416 29.35 -19.63 8.70
C ALA A 416 29.18 -18.10 8.80
N SER A 417 29.40 -17.37 7.71
CA SER A 417 29.16 -15.93 7.68
C SER A 417 27.69 -15.57 7.94
N LEU A 418 26.72 -16.35 7.44
CA LEU A 418 25.30 -16.14 7.73
C LEU A 418 24.94 -16.46 9.18
N ASP A 419 25.59 -17.47 9.78
CA ASP A 419 25.45 -17.78 11.21
C ASP A 419 25.91 -16.61 12.09
N ASP A 420 27.05 -16.01 11.75
CA ASP A 420 27.60 -14.84 12.46
C ASP A 420 26.68 -13.61 12.32
N LEU A 421 26.19 -13.34 11.11
CA LEU A 421 25.24 -12.24 10.85
C LEU A 421 23.91 -12.43 11.60
N ALA A 422 23.42 -13.67 11.69
CA ALA A 422 22.23 -13.99 12.47
C ALA A 422 22.44 -13.72 13.97
N GLN A 423 23.62 -14.05 14.50
CA GLN A 423 23.97 -13.75 15.90
C GLN A 423 24.12 -12.25 16.14
N GLU A 424 24.77 -11.52 15.24
CA GLU A 424 24.89 -10.06 15.32
C GLU A 424 23.51 -9.40 15.35
N LEU A 425 22.61 -9.82 14.45
CA LEU A 425 21.22 -9.34 14.44
C LEU A 425 20.51 -9.64 15.75
N GLN A 426 20.69 -10.83 16.32
CA GLN A 426 20.08 -11.18 17.61
C GLN A 426 20.57 -10.27 18.75
N GLN A 427 21.86 -9.92 18.76
CA GLN A 427 22.44 -8.99 19.74
C GLN A 427 21.91 -7.55 19.57
N ILE A 428 21.67 -7.12 18.32
CA ILE A 428 21.03 -5.84 18.02
C ILE A 428 19.58 -5.83 18.53
N VAL A 429 18.82 -6.88 18.20
CA VAL A 429 17.40 -7.01 18.57
C VAL A 429 17.23 -7.07 20.09
N SER A 430 18.14 -7.73 20.80
CA SER A 430 18.12 -7.79 22.27
C SER A 430 18.51 -6.46 22.93
N GLY A 431 18.91 -5.45 22.16
CA GLY A 431 19.38 -4.16 22.66
C GLY A 431 20.77 -4.20 23.29
N ALA A 432 21.53 -5.29 23.12
CA ALA A 432 22.91 -5.36 23.59
C ALA A 432 23.80 -4.42 22.77
N ILE A 433 23.51 -4.31 21.46
CA ILE A 433 24.21 -3.44 20.52
C ILE A 433 23.18 -2.62 19.75
N ALA A 434 22.63 -1.58 20.39
CA ALA A 434 21.63 -0.73 19.75
C ALA A 434 22.29 0.38 18.92
N ASN A 435 22.75 0.06 17.70
CA ASN A 435 23.26 1.07 16.76
C ASN A 435 22.61 0.92 15.38
N LYS A 436 21.95 1.99 14.90
CA LYS A 436 21.37 2.07 13.54
C LYS A 436 22.39 1.73 12.46
N LYS A 437 23.66 2.09 12.68
CA LYS A 437 24.75 1.77 11.76
C LYS A 437 24.96 0.26 11.62
N ASN A 438 24.91 -0.48 12.72
CA ASN A 438 25.18 -1.92 12.70
C ASN A 438 24.05 -2.68 11.99
N ILE A 439 22.81 -2.20 12.09
CA ILE A 439 21.68 -2.76 11.33
C ILE A 439 21.91 -2.60 9.83
N LEU A 440 22.28 -1.40 9.38
CA LEU A 440 22.57 -1.13 7.98
C LEU A 440 23.77 -1.95 7.48
N MET A 441 24.80 -2.10 8.31
CA MET A 441 25.96 -2.95 7.98
C MET A 441 25.59 -4.43 7.91
N THR A 442 24.74 -4.92 8.83
CA THR A 442 24.25 -6.32 8.80
C THR A 442 23.47 -6.58 7.52
N GLU A 443 22.59 -5.65 7.14
CA GLU A 443 21.83 -5.71 5.88
C GLU A 443 22.75 -5.71 4.65
N GLU A 444 23.71 -4.78 4.58
CA GLU A 444 24.67 -4.72 3.48
C GLU A 444 25.50 -6.02 3.37
N ASN A 445 25.91 -6.58 4.50
CA ASN A 445 26.65 -7.84 4.55
C ASN A 445 25.78 -9.05 4.14
N LEU A 446 24.49 -9.06 4.45
CA LEU A 446 23.55 -10.07 3.98
C LEU A 446 23.38 -10.00 2.46
N THR A 447 23.19 -8.80 1.89
CA THR A 447 23.11 -8.64 0.43
C THR A 447 24.41 -9.10 -0.25
N LYS A 448 25.57 -8.78 0.33
CA LYS A 448 26.87 -9.29 -0.15
C LYS A 448 26.96 -10.82 -0.09
N ALA A 449 26.45 -11.44 0.97
CA ALA A 449 26.43 -12.90 1.08
C ALA A 449 25.52 -13.53 0.00
N MET A 450 24.35 -12.96 -0.27
CA MET A 450 23.45 -13.43 -1.35
C MET A 450 24.13 -13.38 -2.72
N LEU A 451 24.78 -12.26 -3.05
CA LEU A 451 25.52 -12.12 -4.31
C LEU A 451 26.68 -13.13 -4.42
N LYS A 452 27.34 -13.46 -3.30
CA LYS A 452 28.34 -14.53 -3.28
C LYS A 452 27.72 -15.90 -3.55
N ILE A 453 26.56 -16.23 -2.96
CA ILE A 453 25.86 -17.49 -3.22
C ILE A 453 25.47 -17.61 -4.69
N ASP A 454 25.05 -16.51 -5.32
CA ASP A 454 24.69 -16.48 -6.74
C ASP A 454 25.90 -16.70 -7.65
N SER A 455 27.08 -16.26 -7.24
CA SER A 455 28.33 -16.46 -7.99
C SER A 455 28.91 -17.87 -7.88
N VAL A 456 28.45 -18.71 -6.95
CA VAL A 456 28.95 -20.09 -6.81
C VAL A 456 28.42 -20.95 -7.95
N GLU A 457 29.33 -21.43 -8.80
CA GLU A 457 29.02 -22.34 -9.90
C GLU A 457 28.67 -23.73 -9.38
N SER A 458 27.57 -24.30 -9.87
CA SER A 458 27.14 -25.64 -9.45
C SER A 458 27.75 -26.77 -10.28
N GLY A 459 28.27 -26.50 -11.48
CA GLY A 459 28.84 -27.53 -12.36
C GLY A 459 27.90 -28.71 -12.65
N GLY A 460 26.58 -28.48 -12.68
CA GLY A 460 25.58 -29.55 -12.79
C GLY A 460 25.26 -30.30 -11.48
N ASP A 461 26.02 -30.15 -10.40
CA ASP A 461 25.75 -30.87 -9.15
C ASP A 461 24.43 -30.39 -8.49
N THR A 462 23.51 -31.33 -8.29
CA THR A 462 22.22 -31.08 -7.63
C THR A 462 22.36 -30.79 -6.14
N SER A 463 23.39 -31.33 -5.48
CA SER A 463 23.69 -31.09 -4.07
C SER A 463 24.05 -29.62 -3.84
N ILE A 464 24.99 -29.09 -4.63
CA ILE A 464 25.37 -27.67 -4.61
C ILE A 464 24.18 -26.76 -4.91
N ARG A 465 23.35 -27.09 -5.92
CA ARG A 465 22.13 -26.32 -6.23
C ARG A 465 21.15 -26.26 -5.06
N LYS A 466 20.91 -27.39 -4.39
CA LYS A 466 20.07 -27.47 -3.19
C LYS A 466 20.64 -26.62 -2.06
N GLN A 467 21.95 -26.73 -1.80
CA GLN A 467 22.62 -25.96 -0.74
C GLN A 467 22.59 -24.44 -1.02
N ARG A 468 22.82 -24.01 -2.27
CA ARG A 468 22.64 -22.60 -2.68
C ARG A 468 21.23 -22.10 -2.37
N LYS A 469 20.22 -22.86 -2.78
CA LYS A 469 18.81 -22.52 -2.52
C LYS A 469 18.50 -22.42 -1.02
N GLU A 470 19.02 -23.35 -0.22
CA GLU A 470 18.87 -23.32 1.25
C GLU A 470 19.50 -22.06 1.85
N LEU A 471 20.73 -21.72 1.44
CA LEU A 471 21.44 -20.55 1.95
C LEU A 471 20.79 -19.22 1.53
N ILE A 472 20.26 -19.13 0.31
CA ILE A 472 19.47 -17.97 -0.14
C ILE A 472 18.23 -17.82 0.75
N GLY A 473 17.43 -18.87 0.90
CA GLY A 473 16.25 -18.83 1.76
C GLY A 473 16.58 -18.48 3.21
N ARG A 474 17.74 -18.92 3.71
CA ARG A 474 18.24 -18.54 5.03
C ARG A 474 18.61 -17.06 5.11
N ALA A 475 19.30 -16.51 4.11
CA ALA A 475 19.65 -15.09 4.08
C ALA A 475 18.40 -14.20 4.01
N GLU A 476 17.41 -14.59 3.20
CA GLU A 476 16.10 -13.92 3.10
C GLU A 476 15.36 -13.89 4.44
N GLN A 477 15.34 -15.02 5.17
CA GLN A 477 14.74 -15.08 6.52
C GLN A 477 15.43 -14.13 7.52
N ILE A 478 16.75 -13.94 7.41
CA ILE A 478 17.48 -12.99 8.26
C ILE A 478 17.14 -11.55 7.87
N LEU A 479 17.09 -11.24 6.56
CA LEU A 479 16.67 -9.92 6.07
C LEU A 479 15.24 -9.55 6.50
N GLU A 480 14.31 -10.50 6.47
CA GLU A 480 12.94 -10.27 6.94
C GLU A 480 12.90 -9.84 8.41
N LYS A 481 13.74 -10.46 9.26
CA LYS A 481 13.90 -10.08 10.67
C LYS A 481 14.52 -8.68 10.84
N VAL A 482 15.47 -8.31 9.99
CA VAL A 482 16.03 -6.95 9.95
C VAL A 482 14.93 -5.93 9.66
N ASP A 483 14.08 -6.20 8.67
CA ASP A 483 13.00 -5.30 8.28
C ASP A 483 11.87 -5.24 9.31
N GLU A 484 11.52 -6.36 9.94
CA GLU A 484 10.62 -6.39 11.09
C GLU A 484 11.17 -5.54 12.25
N PHE A 485 12.47 -5.61 12.54
CA PHE A 485 13.10 -4.77 13.55
C PHE A 485 13.01 -3.29 13.18
N LYS A 486 13.34 -2.91 11.94
CA LYS A 486 13.23 -1.51 11.46
C LYS A 486 11.80 -0.98 11.58
N ARG A 487 10.79 -1.81 11.22
CA ARG A 487 9.37 -1.47 11.36
C ARG A 487 9.01 -1.19 12.82
N ARG A 488 9.39 -2.07 13.76
CA ARG A 488 9.17 -1.89 15.19
C ARG A 488 9.86 -0.63 15.73
N ALA A 489 11.11 -0.39 15.32
CA ALA A 489 11.85 0.81 15.70
C ALA A 489 11.16 2.09 15.22
N LYS A 490 10.65 2.12 13.97
CA LYS A 490 9.92 3.27 13.42
C LYS A 490 8.65 3.58 14.22
N ILE A 491 7.88 2.56 14.60
CA ILE A 491 6.67 2.72 15.43
C ILE A 491 7.04 3.28 16.82
N SER A 492 8.14 2.81 17.42
CA SER A 492 8.59 3.28 18.74
C SER A 492 8.97 4.76 18.76
N VAL A 493 9.49 5.28 17.63
CA VAL A 493 9.84 6.70 17.48
C VAL A 493 8.60 7.58 17.30
N GLN A 494 7.56 7.10 16.61
CA GLN A 494 6.32 7.86 16.40
C GLN A 494 5.46 7.99 17.66
N ARG A 495 5.61 7.09 18.64
CA ARG A 495 4.88 7.14 19.92
C ARG A 495 5.53 8.06 20.97
N ARG A 496 6.74 8.56 20.71
CA ARG A 496 7.42 9.57 21.54
C ARG A 496 7.22 10.94 20.92
#